data_AF-A0A441HUE9-F1
#
_entry.id   AF-A0A441HUE9-F1
#
_cell.length_a   1.000
_cell.length_b   1.000
_cell.length_c   1.000
_cell.angle_alpha   90.00
_cell.angle_beta   90.00
_cell.angle_gamma   90.00
#
_symmetry.space_group_name_H-M   'P 1'
#
loop_
_entity.id
_entity.type
_entity.pdbx_description
1 polymer ?
#
loop_
_entity_poly.entity_id
_entity_poly.type
_entity_poly.pdbx_seq_one_letter_code
_entity_poly.pdbx_strand_id
1 'polypeptide(L)'
;MHPDALFLERCAQIQMLVESKRQIEILDIGGRLRQMFLDPHNLVAVSNINKVKLRFEVGHFSDERDPFAEFVVFLSLLDGIDPYTSPHPDHFLTLNLDDFMGHHIMSISGKRFHVKDVIRFTSHVAGSIHYDPTPRPEYEVLDKFSKQFSIGGLSAGMATLRAIGRVSLRGLQPLIADVKARYPAP
;
A
#
# COMPACT_ATOMS: atom_id res chain seq x y z
N MET A 1 -8.80 23.95 -2.47
CA MET A 1 -8.37 23.11 -3.61
C MET A 1 -9.51 22.18 -3.97
N HIS A 2 -9.84 22.00 -5.25
CA HIS A 2 -10.90 21.08 -5.68
C HIS A 2 -10.50 19.62 -5.41
N PRO A 3 -11.41 18.72 -4.97
CA PRO A 3 -11.08 17.33 -4.67
C PRO A 3 -10.40 16.59 -5.84
N ASP A 4 -10.91 16.76 -7.07
CA ASP A 4 -10.30 16.16 -8.27
C ASP A 4 -8.86 16.63 -8.50
N ALA A 5 -8.59 17.93 -8.33
CA ALA A 5 -7.25 18.49 -8.49
C ALA A 5 -6.30 17.92 -7.43
N LEU A 6 -6.77 17.82 -6.18
CA LEU A 6 -6.01 17.22 -5.09
C LEU A 6 -5.78 15.71 -5.32
N PHE A 7 -6.76 14.97 -5.82
CA PHE A 7 -6.60 13.55 -6.17
C PHE A 7 -5.53 13.34 -7.23
N LEU A 8 -5.57 14.11 -8.32
CA LEU A 8 -4.55 14.03 -9.37
C LEU A 8 -3.16 14.38 -8.86
N GLU A 9 -3.05 15.44 -8.05
CA GLU A 9 -1.79 15.84 -7.41
C GLU A 9 -1.25 14.74 -6.49
N ARG A 10 -2.12 14.07 -5.73
CA ARG A 10 -1.72 12.97 -4.84
C ARG A 10 -1.27 11.73 -5.62
N CYS A 11 -1.91 11.41 -6.74
CA CYS A 11 -1.45 10.36 -7.65
C CYS A 11 -0.06 10.69 -8.22
N ALA A 12 0.16 11.94 -8.67
CA ALA A 12 1.46 12.38 -9.18
C ALA A 12 2.55 12.31 -8.10
N GLN A 13 2.24 12.71 -6.87
CA GLN A 13 3.17 12.59 -5.75
C GLN A 13 3.51 11.14 -5.44
N ILE A 14 2.53 10.24 -5.33
CA ILE A 14 2.80 8.82 -5.10
C ILE A 14 3.67 8.27 -6.24
N GLN A 15 3.42 8.66 -7.49
CA GLN A 15 4.22 8.25 -8.65
C GLN A 15 5.69 8.70 -8.54
N MET A 16 5.96 9.91 -8.05
CA MET A 16 7.33 10.36 -7.81
C MET A 16 7.97 9.60 -6.64
N LEU A 17 7.23 9.36 -5.55
CA LEU A 17 7.74 8.73 -4.34
C LEU A 17 8.05 7.23 -4.53
N VAL A 18 7.28 6.51 -5.36
CA VAL A 18 7.57 5.09 -5.65
C VAL A 18 8.90 4.89 -6.38
N GLU A 19 9.35 5.88 -7.14
CA GLU A 19 10.64 5.89 -7.83
C GLU A 19 11.80 6.40 -6.95
N SER A 20 11.49 6.95 -5.78
CA SER A 20 12.51 7.52 -4.90
C SER A 20 13.42 6.45 -4.30
N LYS A 21 14.72 6.74 -4.24
CA LYS A 21 15.73 5.94 -3.51
C LYS A 21 15.86 6.34 -2.04
N ARG A 22 15.25 7.44 -1.61
CA ARG A 22 15.35 7.97 -0.25
C ARG A 22 14.26 7.37 0.62
N GLN A 23 14.64 6.69 1.70
CA GLN A 23 13.70 6.01 2.59
C GLN A 23 12.59 6.93 3.13
N ILE A 24 12.95 8.16 3.50
CA ILE A 24 12.00 9.15 4.03
C ILE A 24 10.91 9.51 2.99
N GLU A 25 11.26 9.55 1.71
CA GLU A 25 10.29 9.84 0.64
C GLU A 25 9.38 8.64 0.38
N ILE A 26 9.91 7.41 0.48
CA ILE A 26 9.08 6.21 0.39
C ILE A 26 8.09 6.15 1.56
N LEU A 27 8.53 6.53 2.77
CA LEU A 27 7.67 6.58 3.95
C LEU A 27 6.46 7.51 3.71
N ASP A 28 6.65 8.64 3.03
CA ASP A 28 5.58 9.59 2.70
C ASP A 28 4.45 8.99 1.85
N ILE A 29 4.69 7.87 1.15
CA ILE A 29 3.64 7.14 0.44
C ILE A 29 2.52 6.74 1.42
N GLY A 30 2.84 6.34 2.66
CA GLY A 30 1.86 5.89 3.64
C GLY A 30 0.81 6.95 3.96
N GLY A 31 1.24 8.18 4.21
CA GLY A 31 0.35 9.30 4.48
C GLY A 31 -0.51 9.68 3.27
N ARG A 32 0.05 9.57 2.06
CA ARG A 32 -0.69 9.83 0.81
C ARG A 32 -1.73 8.74 0.55
N LEU A 33 -1.37 7.47 0.65
CA LEU A 33 -2.30 6.36 0.49
C LEU A 33 -3.41 6.38 1.54
N ARG A 34 -3.12 6.81 2.77
CA ARG A 34 -4.17 7.02 3.79
C ARG A 34 -5.20 8.06 3.34
N GLN A 35 -4.75 9.23 2.87
CA GLN A 35 -5.64 10.26 2.33
C GLN A 35 -6.46 9.73 1.13
N MET A 36 -5.84 8.85 0.32
CA MET A 36 -6.49 8.25 -0.85
C MET A 36 -7.57 7.23 -0.47
N PHE A 37 -7.36 6.41 0.56
CA PHE A 37 -8.18 5.22 0.80
C PHE A 37 -8.83 5.10 2.19
N LEU A 38 -8.21 5.63 3.24
CA LEU A 38 -8.56 5.27 4.63
C LEU A 38 -9.20 6.39 5.44
N ASP A 39 -8.98 7.65 5.08
CA ASP A 39 -9.62 8.75 5.79
C ASP A 39 -11.16 8.75 5.57
N PRO A 40 -11.97 9.27 6.52
CA PRO A 40 -13.43 9.26 6.41
C PRO A 40 -13.98 9.90 5.12
N HIS A 41 -13.29 10.92 4.61
CA HIS A 41 -13.57 11.57 3.34
C HIS A 41 -12.41 11.35 2.36
N ASN A 42 -12.06 10.09 2.13
CA ASN A 42 -10.92 9.73 1.30
C ASN A 42 -11.07 10.21 -0.16
N LEU A 43 -9.93 10.54 -0.78
CA LEU A 43 -9.89 11.17 -2.10
C LEU A 43 -10.47 10.30 -3.21
N VAL A 44 -10.35 8.97 -3.09
CA VAL A 44 -10.91 8.05 -4.08
C VAL A 44 -12.44 8.10 -4.05
N ALA A 45 -13.06 8.03 -2.87
CA ALA A 45 -14.51 8.09 -2.73
C ALA A 45 -15.08 9.43 -3.22
N VAL A 46 -14.46 10.55 -2.84
CA VAL A 46 -14.95 11.89 -3.23
C VAL A 46 -14.73 12.22 -4.71
N SER A 47 -13.68 11.68 -5.33
CA SER A 47 -13.39 11.94 -6.76
C SER A 47 -14.09 10.96 -7.69
N ASN A 48 -14.53 9.80 -7.20
CA ASN A 48 -15.19 8.76 -7.99
C ASN A 48 -16.71 8.99 -8.15
N ILE A 49 -17.09 10.19 -8.59
CA ILE A 49 -18.50 10.58 -8.76
C ILE A 49 -19.25 9.71 -9.79
N ASN A 50 -18.52 9.22 -10.80
CA ASN A 50 -19.05 8.36 -11.86
C ASN A 50 -19.03 6.87 -11.49
N LYS A 51 -18.62 6.52 -10.27
CA LYS A 51 -18.58 5.13 -9.76
C LYS A 51 -17.80 4.18 -10.67
N VAL A 52 -16.67 4.66 -11.20
CA VAL A 52 -15.71 3.89 -11.98
C VAL A 52 -15.30 2.65 -11.19
N LYS A 53 -15.37 1.49 -11.83
CA LYS A 53 -14.98 0.20 -11.23
C LYS A 53 -13.46 0.10 -11.18
N LEU A 54 -12.89 0.15 -9.98
CA LEU A 54 -11.46 -0.01 -9.75
C LEU A 54 -11.08 -1.49 -9.66
N ARG A 55 -9.88 -1.83 -10.14
CA ARG A 55 -9.33 -3.19 -10.13
C ARG A 55 -7.85 -3.14 -9.79
N PHE A 56 -7.44 -3.89 -8.77
CA PHE A 56 -6.07 -3.92 -8.26
C PHE A 56 -5.49 -5.30 -8.50
N GLU A 57 -4.43 -5.37 -9.31
CA GLU A 57 -3.69 -6.60 -9.55
C GLU A 57 -2.58 -6.74 -8.51
N VAL A 58 -2.65 -7.81 -7.72
CA VAL A 58 -1.71 -8.09 -6.63
C VAL A 58 -1.15 -9.49 -6.73
N GLY A 59 0.07 -9.69 -6.24
CA GLY A 59 0.59 -11.03 -6.01
C GLY A 59 -0.31 -11.85 -5.07
N HIS A 60 -0.43 -13.14 -5.36
CA HIS A 60 -1.19 -14.06 -4.52
C HIS A 60 -0.36 -14.48 -3.29
N PHE A 61 -0.83 -14.11 -2.09
CA PHE A 61 -0.29 -14.64 -0.84
C PHE A 61 -1.05 -15.91 -0.45
N SER A 62 -0.34 -17.03 -0.31
CA SER A 62 -0.92 -18.30 0.15
C SER A 62 -0.04 -18.85 1.27
N ASP A 63 -0.62 -18.99 2.47
CA ASP A 63 -0.01 -19.68 3.61
C ASP A 63 -0.43 -21.17 3.67
N GLU A 64 -1.39 -21.58 2.86
CA GLU A 64 -2.05 -22.90 2.88
C GLU A 64 -1.14 -24.09 2.51
N ARG A 65 0.06 -23.84 1.99
CA ARG A 65 0.95 -24.90 1.48
C ARG A 65 2.18 -25.15 2.33
N ASP A 66 2.38 -24.42 3.43
CA ASP A 66 3.58 -24.61 4.25
C ASP A 66 3.28 -25.55 5.44
N PRO A 67 3.73 -26.82 5.41
CA PRO A 67 3.58 -27.72 6.56
C PRO A 67 4.34 -27.23 7.81
N PHE A 68 5.18 -26.21 7.66
CA PHE A 68 5.89 -25.56 8.77
C PHE A 68 5.33 -24.17 9.09
N ALA A 69 4.15 -23.78 8.60
CA ALA A 69 3.60 -22.43 8.81
C ALA A 69 3.54 -22.04 10.30
N GLU A 70 3.36 -23.01 11.19
CA GLU A 70 3.38 -22.83 12.65
C GLU A 70 4.77 -22.49 13.24
N PHE A 71 5.85 -22.83 12.53
CA PHE A 71 7.23 -22.50 12.88
C PHE A 71 7.76 -21.27 12.12
N VAL A 72 7.03 -20.80 11.11
CA VAL A 72 7.43 -19.62 10.33
C VAL A 72 7.28 -18.37 11.17
N VAL A 73 8.42 -17.79 11.57
CA VAL A 73 8.47 -16.53 12.31
C VAL A 73 7.96 -15.36 11.46
N PHE A 74 8.15 -15.44 10.14
CA PHE A 74 7.80 -14.40 9.18
C PHE A 74 7.59 -14.94 7.76
N LEU A 75 6.50 -14.53 7.10
CA LEU A 75 6.23 -14.74 5.67
C LEU A 75 5.63 -13.46 5.08
N SER A 76 6.10 -12.99 3.93
CA SER A 76 5.52 -11.81 3.26
C SER A 76 5.75 -11.80 1.77
N LEU A 77 4.83 -11.17 1.03
CA LEU A 77 5.02 -10.83 -0.39
C LEU A 77 6.10 -9.78 -0.61
N LEU A 78 6.32 -8.87 0.36
CA LEU A 78 7.25 -7.74 0.23
C LEU A 78 7.02 -6.95 -1.08
N ASP A 79 8.00 -6.94 -1.98
CA ASP A 79 7.89 -6.28 -3.27
C ASP A 79 6.98 -7.04 -4.25
N GLY A 80 6.82 -8.35 -4.08
CA GLY A 80 5.94 -9.23 -4.85
C GLY A 80 4.45 -9.02 -4.61
N ILE A 81 4.07 -8.03 -3.78
CA ILE A 81 2.70 -7.47 -3.81
C ILE A 81 2.42 -6.93 -5.21
N ASP A 82 3.42 -6.32 -5.84
CA ASP A 82 3.39 -5.96 -7.24
C ASP A 82 3.75 -7.19 -8.09
N PRO A 83 2.80 -7.79 -8.83
CA PRO A 83 3.09 -8.98 -9.61
C PRO A 83 4.09 -8.70 -10.75
N TYR A 84 4.24 -7.44 -11.17
CA TYR A 84 5.12 -7.03 -12.26
C TYR A 84 6.58 -6.81 -11.83
N THR A 85 6.91 -6.98 -10.55
CA THR A 85 8.31 -7.05 -10.08
C THR A 85 8.79 -8.48 -9.84
N SER A 86 7.89 -9.46 -9.94
CA SER A 86 8.25 -10.88 -9.94
C SER A 86 8.65 -11.36 -11.35
N PRO A 87 9.69 -12.19 -11.50
CA PRO A 87 10.05 -12.79 -12.77
C PRO A 87 8.98 -13.74 -13.34
N HIS A 88 8.04 -14.21 -12.50
CA HIS A 88 6.94 -15.09 -12.90
C HIS A 88 5.60 -14.49 -12.41
N PRO A 89 4.96 -13.61 -13.20
CA PRO A 89 3.73 -12.92 -12.80
C PRO A 89 2.47 -13.80 -12.85
N ASP A 90 2.55 -15.05 -13.30
CA ASP A 90 1.40 -15.86 -13.77
C ASP A 90 0.35 -16.25 -12.70
N HIS A 91 0.50 -15.77 -11.46
CA HIS A 91 -0.40 -16.02 -10.34
C HIS A 91 -0.73 -14.73 -9.56
N PHE A 92 -1.29 -13.73 -10.25
CA PHE A 92 -1.87 -12.55 -9.59
C PHE A 92 -3.37 -12.68 -9.38
N LEU A 93 -3.88 -11.96 -8.37
CA LEU A 93 -5.30 -11.78 -8.10
C LEU A 93 -5.73 -10.41 -8.62
N THR A 94 -6.95 -10.32 -9.15
CA THR A 94 -7.60 -9.04 -9.47
C THR A 94 -8.67 -8.73 -8.43
N LEU A 95 -8.42 -7.73 -7.60
CA LEU A 95 -9.26 -7.38 -6.46
C LEU A 95 -10.04 -6.08 -6.71
N ASN A 96 -11.20 -5.91 -6.07
CA ASN A 96 -11.82 -4.59 -5.93
C ASN A 96 -11.11 -3.80 -4.81
N LEU A 97 -11.55 -2.57 -4.51
CA LEU A 97 -10.89 -1.73 -3.50
C LEU A 97 -10.96 -2.34 -2.08
N ASP A 98 -12.12 -2.84 -1.68
CA ASP A 98 -12.30 -3.39 -0.33
C ASP A 98 -11.47 -4.67 -0.15
N ASP A 99 -11.50 -5.55 -1.16
CA ASP A 99 -10.69 -6.77 -1.18
C ASP A 99 -9.19 -6.44 -1.23
N PHE A 100 -8.77 -5.41 -1.99
CA PHE A 100 -7.38 -4.94 -2.00
C PHE A 100 -6.96 -4.46 -0.62
N MET A 101 -7.78 -3.65 0.05
CA MET A 101 -7.47 -3.15 1.39
C MET A 101 -7.44 -4.27 2.45
N GLY A 102 -8.25 -5.30 2.25
CA GLY A 102 -8.29 -6.52 3.04
C GLY A 102 -7.32 -7.62 2.58
N HIS A 103 -6.48 -7.38 1.56
CA HIS A 103 -5.59 -8.42 1.04
C HIS A 103 -4.49 -8.72 2.05
N HIS A 104 -4.34 -10.00 2.40
CA HIS A 104 -3.33 -10.48 3.33
C HIS A 104 -1.97 -10.53 2.63
N ILE A 105 -0.97 -9.83 3.17
CA ILE A 105 0.33 -9.64 2.51
C ILE A 105 1.53 -10.05 3.37
N MET A 106 1.29 -10.33 4.66
CA MET A 106 2.35 -10.61 5.61
C MET A 106 1.81 -11.32 6.86
N SER A 107 2.47 -12.41 7.25
CA SER A 107 2.32 -13.08 8.54
C SER A 107 3.58 -12.87 9.38
N ILE A 108 3.46 -12.39 10.62
CA ILE A 108 4.56 -12.27 11.58
C ILE A 108 4.15 -12.88 12.91
N SER A 109 4.86 -13.92 13.35
CA SER A 109 4.58 -14.62 14.63
C SER A 109 3.08 -14.97 14.79
N GLY A 110 2.48 -15.54 13.72
CA GLY A 110 1.07 -15.91 13.67
C GLY A 110 0.08 -14.75 13.49
N LYS A 111 0.51 -13.48 13.53
CA LYS A 111 -0.35 -12.34 13.23
C LYS A 111 -0.39 -12.05 11.73
N ARG A 112 -1.60 -11.92 11.19
CA ARG A 112 -1.86 -11.57 9.78
C ARG A 112 -1.97 -10.05 9.62
N PHE A 113 -1.28 -9.52 8.62
CA PHE A 113 -1.29 -8.11 8.26
C PHE A 113 -1.74 -7.91 6.83
N HIS A 114 -2.66 -6.97 6.65
CA HIS A 114 -3.26 -6.64 5.37
C HIS A 114 -2.71 -5.32 4.84
N VAL A 115 -3.02 -4.99 3.59
CA VAL A 115 -2.63 -3.71 2.96
C VAL A 115 -3.01 -2.51 3.84
N LYS A 116 -4.23 -2.47 4.39
CA LYS A 116 -4.68 -1.38 5.28
C LYS A 116 -3.82 -1.24 6.54
N ASP A 117 -3.30 -2.33 7.07
CA ASP A 117 -2.54 -2.33 8.32
C ASP A 117 -1.17 -1.69 8.10
N VAL A 118 -0.54 -1.93 6.94
CA VAL A 118 0.72 -1.29 6.55
C VAL A 118 0.55 0.21 6.33
N ILE A 119 -0.53 0.63 5.66
CA ILE A 119 -0.82 2.06 5.45
C ILE A 119 -1.07 2.77 6.79
N ARG A 120 -1.83 2.16 7.69
CA ARG A 120 -2.07 2.72 9.04
C ARG A 120 -0.78 2.81 9.84
N PHE A 121 -0.02 1.71 9.90
CA PHE A 121 1.26 1.67 10.59
C PHE A 121 2.21 2.78 10.09
N THR A 122 2.39 2.89 8.77
CA THR A 122 3.33 3.87 8.20
C THR A 122 2.87 5.32 8.38
N SER A 123 1.56 5.57 8.30
CA SER A 123 0.99 6.91 8.50
C SER A 123 0.93 7.37 9.96
N HIS A 124 0.70 6.47 10.91
CA HIS A 124 0.49 6.83 12.32
C HIS A 124 1.66 6.55 13.25
N VAL A 125 2.45 5.51 12.97
CA VAL A 125 3.51 5.05 13.85
C VAL A 125 4.87 5.41 13.29
N ALA A 126 5.14 5.05 12.02
CA ALA A 126 6.47 5.15 11.44
C ALA A 126 6.89 6.57 11.02
N GLY A 127 6.00 7.57 11.13
CA GLY A 127 6.36 8.98 10.95
C GLY A 127 5.91 9.65 9.65
N SER A 128 5.11 9.01 8.79
CA SER A 128 4.66 9.66 7.54
C SER A 128 3.67 10.82 7.77
N ILE A 129 2.84 10.74 8.81
CA ILE A 129 2.00 11.87 9.27
C ILE A 129 2.28 12.14 10.73
N HIS A 130 2.21 11.09 11.55
CA HIS A 130 2.57 11.14 12.96
C HIS A 130 3.62 10.09 13.26
N TYR A 131 4.52 10.42 14.18
CA TYR A 131 5.45 9.48 14.77
C TYR A 131 4.95 9.14 16.17
N ASP A 132 4.72 7.86 16.42
CA ASP A 132 4.30 7.34 17.73
C ASP A 132 5.42 6.45 18.30
N PRO A 133 6.17 6.91 19.31
CA PRO A 133 7.21 6.11 19.93
C PRO A 133 6.67 4.94 20.77
N THR A 134 5.35 4.92 21.03
CA THR A 134 4.64 3.94 21.86
C THR A 134 3.50 3.31 21.09
N PRO A 135 3.79 2.55 20.02
CA PRO A 135 2.75 1.98 19.17
C PRO A 135 1.79 1.12 19.95
N ARG A 136 0.53 1.12 19.52
CA ARG A 136 -0.48 0.22 20.07
C ARG A 136 -0.05 -1.25 19.91
N PRO A 137 -0.53 -2.17 20.77
CA PRO A 137 -0.12 -3.58 20.74
C PRO A 137 -0.30 -4.29 19.38
N GLU A 138 -1.26 -3.86 18.57
CA GLU A 138 -1.47 -4.38 17.21
C GLU A 138 -0.33 -4.01 16.24
N TYR A 139 0.37 -2.89 16.45
CA TYR A 139 1.44 -2.39 15.60
C TYR A 139 2.85 -2.67 16.12
N GLU A 140 3.01 -3.05 17.40
CA GLU A 140 4.33 -3.38 17.97
C GLU A 140 5.10 -4.43 17.17
N VAL A 141 4.40 -5.44 16.64
CA VAL A 141 5.03 -6.52 15.87
C VAL A 141 5.54 -6.00 14.53
N LEU A 142 4.76 -5.17 13.84
CA LEU A 142 5.19 -4.51 12.60
C LEU A 142 6.35 -3.54 12.85
N ASP A 143 6.31 -2.78 13.95
CA ASP A 143 7.37 -1.85 14.33
C ASP A 143 8.70 -2.59 14.56
N LYS A 144 8.69 -3.61 15.42
CA LYS A 144 9.87 -4.45 15.71
C LYS A 144 10.41 -5.09 14.42
N PHE A 145 9.53 -5.66 13.61
CA PHE A 145 9.91 -6.28 12.34
C PHE A 145 10.57 -5.27 11.39
N SER A 146 9.98 -4.07 11.23
CA SER A 146 10.52 -3.03 10.34
C SER A 146 11.90 -2.54 10.75
N LYS A 147 12.23 -2.60 12.05
CA LYS A 147 13.54 -2.21 12.59
C LYS A 147 14.60 -3.31 12.47
N GLN A 148 14.18 -4.57 12.40
CA GLN A 148 15.08 -5.73 12.39
C GLN A 148 15.44 -6.20 10.98
N PHE A 149 14.56 -6.02 10.00
CA PHE A 149 14.73 -6.59 8.66
C PHE A 149 14.84 -5.50 7.58
N SER A 150 15.91 -5.58 6.79
CA SER A 150 16.12 -4.75 5.61
C SER A 150 16.40 -5.60 4.37
N ILE A 151 15.83 -5.21 3.23
CA ILE A 151 15.96 -5.88 1.94
C ILE A 151 16.30 -4.82 0.89
N GLY A 152 17.39 -5.02 0.17
CA GLY A 152 17.85 -4.06 -0.85
C GLY A 152 18.13 -2.64 -0.29
N GLY A 153 18.55 -2.55 0.98
CA GLY A 153 18.82 -1.26 1.63
C GLY A 153 17.58 -0.49 2.10
N LEU A 154 16.39 -1.08 2.02
CA LEU A 154 15.15 -0.55 2.58
C LEU A 154 14.69 -1.43 3.73
N SER A 155 14.03 -0.87 4.75
CA SER A 155 13.32 -1.73 5.70
C SER A 155 12.22 -2.52 4.98
N ALA A 156 11.92 -3.71 5.46
CA ALA A 156 10.91 -4.57 4.85
C ALA A 156 9.54 -3.85 4.71
N GLY A 157 9.16 -3.05 5.70
CA GLY A 157 7.95 -2.21 5.64
C GLY A 157 7.98 -1.17 4.53
N MET A 158 9.14 -0.56 4.23
CA MET A 158 9.28 0.41 3.12
C MET A 158 9.20 -0.27 1.75
N ALA A 159 9.80 -1.46 1.59
CA ALA A 159 9.68 -2.23 0.36
C ALA A 159 8.21 -2.60 0.08
N THR A 160 7.51 -3.10 1.09
CA THR A 160 6.07 -3.38 1.06
C THR A 160 5.25 -2.13 0.71
N LEU A 161 5.50 -1.01 1.37
CA LEU A 161 4.78 0.25 1.13
C LEU A 161 4.95 0.75 -0.31
N ARG A 162 6.17 0.65 -0.85
CA ARG A 162 6.45 1.03 -2.24
C ARG A 162 5.66 0.17 -3.22
N ALA A 163 5.61 -1.14 -3.01
CA ALA A 163 4.84 -2.06 -3.85
C ALA A 163 3.34 -1.76 -3.79
N ILE A 164 2.79 -1.47 -2.60
CA ILE A 164 1.40 -1.01 -2.44
C ILE A 164 1.16 0.27 -3.25
N GLY A 165 2.10 1.22 -3.21
CA GLY A 165 2.04 2.46 -4.00
C GLY A 165 1.91 2.20 -5.51
N ARG A 166 2.74 1.31 -6.06
CA ARG A 166 2.69 0.95 -7.50
C ARG A 166 1.38 0.29 -7.89
N VAL A 167 0.93 -0.70 -7.11
CA VAL A 167 -0.36 -1.37 -7.33
C VAL A 167 -1.52 -0.37 -7.26
N SER A 168 -1.49 0.52 -6.28
CA SER A 168 -2.52 1.55 -6.09
C SER A 168 -2.63 2.46 -7.31
N LEU A 169 -1.50 2.96 -7.82
CA LEU A 169 -1.47 3.82 -9.00
C LEU A 169 -2.01 3.13 -10.26
N ARG A 170 -1.68 1.84 -10.46
CA ARG A 170 -2.23 1.07 -11.58
C ARG A 170 -3.73 0.85 -11.43
N GLY A 171 -4.19 0.46 -10.25
CA GLY A 171 -5.62 0.23 -10.02
C GLY A 171 -6.48 1.49 -10.06
N LEU A 172 -5.87 2.65 -9.83
CA LEU A 172 -6.51 3.96 -9.94
C LEU A 172 -6.52 4.54 -11.37
N GLN A 173 -5.85 3.93 -12.35
CA GLN A 173 -5.78 4.49 -13.72
C GLN A 173 -7.16 4.81 -14.33
N PRO A 174 -8.20 3.96 -14.21
CA PRO A 174 -9.51 4.30 -14.74
C PRO A 174 -10.11 5.57 -14.12
N LEU A 175 -9.91 5.78 -12.81
CA LEU A 175 -10.39 6.98 -12.12
C LEU A 175 -9.52 8.21 -12.46
N ILE A 176 -8.21 8.04 -12.61
CA ILE A 176 -7.32 9.11 -13.08
C ILE A 176 -7.76 9.61 -14.46
N ALA A 177 -8.11 8.71 -15.38
CA ALA A 177 -8.61 9.06 -16.70
C ALA A 177 -9.96 9.79 -16.63
N ASP A 178 -10.91 9.29 -15.82
CA ASP A 178 -12.21 9.94 -15.60
C ASP A 178 -12.06 11.35 -15.05
N VAL A 179 -11.25 11.53 -14.00
CA VAL A 179 -11.02 12.82 -13.35
C VAL A 179 -10.37 13.82 -14.33
N LYS A 180 -9.37 13.39 -15.11
CA LYS A 180 -8.73 14.24 -16.13
C LYS A 180 -9.69 14.69 -17.23
N ALA A 181 -10.62 13.83 -17.64
CA ALA A 181 -11.62 14.19 -18.66
C ALA A 181 -12.61 15.25 -18.15
N ARG A 182 -12.95 15.21 -16.85
CA ARG A 182 -13.85 16.18 -16.20
C ARG A 182 -13.15 17.47 -15.77
N TYR A 183 -11.86 17.38 -15.45
CA TYR A 183 -11.03 18.47 -14.96
C TYR A 183 -9.74 18.56 -15.77
N PRO A 184 -9.80 19.00 -17.04
CA PRO A 184 -8.61 19.18 -17.85
C PRO A 184 -7.71 20.24 -17.20
N ALA A 185 -6.40 20.02 -17.23
CA ALA A 185 -5.44 21.03 -16.79
C ALA A 185 -5.65 22.32 -17.64
N PRO A 186 -5.53 23.51 -17.02
CA PRO A 186 -5.66 24.78 -17.74
C PRO A 186 -4.62 24.93 -18.86
#